data_AF-A0A821L849-F1
#
_entry.id   AF-A0A821L849-F1
#
_cell.length_a   1.000
_cell.length_b   1.000
_cell.length_c   1.000
_cell.angle_alpha   90.00
_cell.angle_beta   90.00
_cell.angle_gamma   90.00
#
_symmetry.space_group_name_H-M   'P 1'
#
loop_
_entity.id
_entity.type
_entity.pdbx_description
1 polymer ?
#
loop_
_entity_poly.entity_id
_entity_poly.type
_entity_poly.pdbx_seq_one_letter_code
_entity_poly.pdbx_strand_id
1 'polypeptide(L)'
;MNIISFQDLINENIDGESLLSNLEDCLEQVFKTTSIEGRTQLKHIITEYQARWSNYNIKQKQLKQILHNVKIDRMEIDETLNEINDWITEHHYKLNDLTNNLSLRDENRKRLYQLKCFSNDINVKQTLLNTLKEKILDNDRFDIIQQILNEFQEELRIKTNSLEEFVRTQIFIEDSKQFIMEKLKFLMDRLSLCTKTDCDLDTLQSRLNKIEEYKYELENLEQEFNQSYEQYQLIIEFNLNSTIKLNYQQNFEQMHLVIDNGKQTIERAILELKHLCDIWYQYEKHNKTFVSWLNQTENELTSFIATNNDDDEYTIEYLNQLSENISDKDKQLKQLEEFESLINDYDWSRQAHNTSILRERYLL
;
A
#
# COMPACT_ATOMS: atom_id res chain seq x y z
N MET A 1 -67.72 -13.27 -4.12
CA MET A 1 -67.87 -12.68 -5.47
C MET A 1 -67.47 -13.74 -6.47
N ASN A 2 -68.41 -14.25 -7.27
CA ASN A 2 -68.07 -15.16 -8.36
C ASN A 2 -67.30 -14.36 -9.41
N ILE A 3 -66.05 -14.74 -9.65
CA ILE A 3 -65.28 -14.23 -10.77
C ILE A 3 -65.88 -14.90 -12.00
N ILE A 4 -66.80 -14.21 -12.67
CA ILE A 4 -67.29 -14.61 -13.99
C ILE A 4 -66.06 -14.65 -14.90
N SER A 5 -65.79 -15.81 -15.50
CA SER A 5 -64.62 -15.93 -16.36
C SER A 5 -64.83 -15.08 -17.61
N PHE A 6 -63.74 -14.57 -18.21
CA PHE A 6 -63.85 -13.84 -19.47
C PHE A 6 -64.52 -14.67 -20.58
N GLN A 7 -64.46 -16.00 -20.45
CA GLN A 7 -65.13 -16.96 -21.33
C GLN A 7 -66.66 -16.92 -21.18
N ASP A 8 -67.15 -16.76 -19.95
CA ASP A 8 -68.58 -16.65 -19.67
C ASP A 8 -69.14 -15.32 -20.23
N LEU A 9 -68.38 -14.23 -20.15
CA LEU A 9 -68.72 -12.94 -20.79
C LEU A 9 -68.75 -13.02 -22.32
N ILE A 10 -67.95 -13.88 -22.94
CA ILE A 10 -68.00 -14.12 -24.40
C ILE A 10 -69.26 -14.91 -24.75
N ASN A 11 -69.60 -15.93 -23.96
CA ASN A 11 -70.79 -16.74 -24.18
C ASN A 11 -72.07 -15.91 -24.02
N GLU A 12 -72.14 -15.05 -22.99
CA GLU A 12 -73.25 -14.10 -22.80
C GLU A 12 -73.38 -13.09 -23.96
N ASN A 13 -72.29 -12.79 -24.69
CA ASN A 13 -72.32 -11.95 -25.89
C ASN A 13 -73.03 -12.66 -27.06
N ILE A 14 -72.70 -13.92 -27.30
CA ILE A 14 -73.34 -14.72 -28.35
C ILE A 14 -74.85 -14.86 -28.07
N ASP A 15 -75.20 -15.10 -26.80
CA ASP A 15 -76.58 -15.21 -26.36
C ASP A 15 -77.35 -13.89 -26.50
N GLY A 16 -76.73 -12.74 -26.22
CA GLY A 16 -77.36 -11.43 -26.36
C GLY A 16 -77.56 -10.98 -27.82
N GLU A 17 -76.64 -11.32 -28.73
CA GLU A 17 -76.86 -11.11 -30.18
C GLU A 17 -78.01 -11.98 -30.69
N SER A 18 -78.09 -13.24 -30.24
CA SER A 18 -79.22 -14.13 -30.54
C SER A 18 -80.55 -13.56 -30.05
N LEU A 19 -80.59 -13.02 -28.82
CA LEU A 19 -81.79 -12.43 -28.24
C LEU A 19 -82.25 -11.17 -28.98
N LEU A 20 -81.32 -10.31 -29.43
CA LEU A 20 -81.65 -9.14 -30.23
C LEU A 20 -82.20 -9.52 -31.61
N SER A 21 -81.59 -10.51 -32.29
CA SER A 21 -82.11 -11.03 -33.56
C SER A 21 -83.51 -11.61 -33.41
N ASN A 22 -83.75 -12.39 -32.36
CA ASN A 22 -85.08 -12.95 -32.07
C ASN A 22 -86.12 -11.84 -31.76
N LEU A 23 -85.68 -10.77 -31.09
CA LEU A 23 -86.54 -9.62 -30.78
C LEU A 23 -86.95 -8.87 -32.07
N GLU A 24 -86.01 -8.68 -33.01
CA GLU A 24 -86.27 -8.09 -34.33
C GLU A 24 -87.29 -8.90 -35.13
N ASP A 25 -87.13 -10.23 -35.17
CA ASP A 25 -88.06 -11.15 -35.83
C ASP A 25 -89.48 -11.11 -35.22
N CYS A 26 -89.57 -11.07 -33.89
CA CYS A 26 -90.86 -10.93 -33.18
C CYS A 26 -91.54 -9.59 -33.48
N LEU A 27 -90.76 -8.51 -33.58
CA LEU A 27 -91.27 -7.17 -33.85
C LEU A 27 -91.79 -7.02 -35.28
N GLU A 28 -91.19 -7.71 -36.24
CA GLU A 28 -91.69 -7.75 -37.61
C GLU A 28 -93.09 -8.39 -37.70
N GLN A 29 -93.39 -9.35 -36.82
CA GLN A 29 -94.71 -9.95 -36.69
C GLN A 29 -95.70 -9.02 -35.99
N VAL A 30 -95.28 -8.37 -34.89
CA VAL A 30 -96.12 -7.46 -34.08
C VAL A 30 -96.43 -6.15 -34.83
N PHE A 31 -95.53 -5.67 -35.69
CA PHE A 31 -95.79 -4.48 -36.51
C PHE A 31 -97.00 -4.64 -37.43
N LYS A 32 -97.36 -5.87 -37.85
CA LYS A 32 -98.52 -6.10 -38.73
C LYS A 32 -99.85 -5.74 -38.06
N THR A 33 -99.94 -5.79 -36.73
CA THR A 33 -101.18 -5.59 -35.95
C THR A 33 -101.17 -4.35 -35.05
N THR A 34 -100.06 -3.62 -34.98
CA THR A 34 -99.88 -2.47 -34.06
C THR A 34 -100.18 -1.12 -34.73
N SER A 35 -100.70 -0.16 -33.97
CA SER A 35 -100.95 1.23 -34.42
C SER A 35 -99.65 1.97 -34.80
N ILE A 36 -99.76 3.02 -35.61
CA ILE A 36 -98.61 3.81 -36.09
C ILE A 36 -97.80 4.41 -34.93
N GLU A 37 -98.48 4.94 -33.91
CA GLU A 37 -97.85 5.47 -32.68
C GLU A 37 -97.06 4.38 -31.94
N GLY A 38 -97.67 3.20 -31.74
CA GLY A 38 -97.05 2.07 -31.06
C GLY A 38 -95.86 1.49 -31.83
N ARG A 39 -95.91 1.47 -33.17
CA ARG A 39 -94.77 1.08 -34.01
C ARG A 39 -93.58 2.03 -33.82
N THR A 40 -93.84 3.33 -33.67
CA THR A 40 -92.80 4.35 -33.48
C THR A 40 -92.12 4.19 -32.12
N GLN A 41 -92.90 3.95 -31.06
CA GLN A 41 -92.37 3.68 -29.72
C GLN A 41 -91.56 2.38 -29.65
N LEU A 42 -92.06 1.29 -30.26
CA LEU A 42 -91.35 0.01 -30.33
C LEU A 42 -90.03 0.14 -31.12
N LYS A 43 -90.02 0.88 -32.24
CA LYS A 43 -88.79 1.19 -32.98
C LYS A 43 -87.77 1.93 -32.10
N HIS A 44 -88.21 2.93 -31.34
CA HIS A 44 -87.34 3.67 -30.43
C HIS A 44 -86.71 2.74 -29.37
N ILE A 45 -87.51 1.86 -28.77
CA ILE A 45 -87.04 0.90 -27.75
C ILE A 45 -86.00 -0.07 -28.33
N ILE A 46 -86.22 -0.60 -29.54
CA ILE A 46 -85.25 -1.48 -30.22
C ILE A 46 -83.95 -0.73 -30.48
N THR A 47 -84.00 0.47 -31.04
CA THR A 47 -82.79 1.25 -31.31
C THR A 47 -82.04 1.58 -30.03
N GLU A 48 -82.75 1.78 -28.91
CA GLU A 48 -82.12 1.97 -27.60
C GLU A 48 -81.44 0.68 -27.10
N TYR A 49 -82.07 -0.48 -27.24
CA TYR A 49 -81.47 -1.78 -26.89
C TYR A 49 -80.27 -2.12 -27.77
N GLN A 50 -80.35 -1.91 -29.08
CA GLN A 50 -79.24 -2.06 -30.02
C GLN A 50 -78.07 -1.12 -29.66
N ALA A 51 -78.36 0.13 -29.30
CA ALA A 51 -77.33 1.09 -28.87
C ALA A 51 -76.67 0.67 -27.54
N ARG A 52 -77.46 0.22 -26.56
CA ARG A 52 -76.94 -0.29 -25.27
C ARG A 52 -76.07 -1.53 -25.48
N TRP A 53 -76.48 -2.44 -26.33
CA TRP A 53 -75.74 -3.65 -26.68
C TRP A 53 -74.42 -3.34 -27.39
N SER A 54 -74.46 -2.45 -28.39
CA SER A 54 -73.25 -1.97 -29.07
C SER A 54 -72.27 -1.34 -28.09
N ASN A 55 -72.74 -0.53 -27.15
CA ASN A 55 -71.90 0.07 -26.10
C ASN A 55 -71.30 -0.98 -25.14
N TYR A 56 -72.07 -2.00 -24.76
CA TYR A 56 -71.57 -3.14 -23.98
C TYR A 56 -70.43 -3.86 -24.71
N ASN A 57 -70.63 -4.17 -25.99
CA ASN A 57 -69.62 -4.82 -26.83
C ASN A 57 -68.34 -3.99 -26.99
N ILE A 58 -68.46 -2.67 -27.12
CA ILE A 58 -67.30 -1.77 -27.15
C ILE A 58 -66.54 -1.82 -25.82
N LYS A 59 -67.24 -1.72 -24.68
CA LYS A 59 -66.61 -1.80 -23.35
C LYS A 59 -65.95 -3.15 -23.09
N GLN A 60 -66.58 -4.25 -23.51
CA GLN A 60 -66.02 -5.59 -23.38
C GLN A 60 -64.72 -5.73 -24.20
N LYS A 61 -64.69 -5.22 -25.43
CA LYS A 61 -63.46 -5.18 -26.25
C LYS A 61 -62.37 -4.34 -25.60
N GLN A 62 -62.71 -3.17 -25.06
CA GLN A 62 -61.77 -2.31 -24.33
C GLN A 62 -61.19 -3.01 -23.09
N LEU A 63 -62.04 -3.65 -22.28
CA LEU A 63 -61.61 -4.42 -21.11
C LEU A 63 -60.68 -5.58 -21.49
N LYS A 64 -60.99 -6.29 -22.58
CA LYS A 64 -60.11 -7.36 -23.11
C LYS A 64 -58.72 -6.83 -23.43
N GLN A 65 -58.65 -5.68 -24.10
CA GLN A 65 -57.38 -5.06 -24.47
C GLN A 65 -56.59 -4.62 -23.24
N ILE A 66 -57.26 -4.00 -22.26
CA ILE A 66 -56.63 -3.58 -21.00
C ILE A 66 -56.07 -4.79 -20.25
N LEU A 67 -56.86 -5.86 -20.11
CA LEU A 67 -56.41 -7.09 -19.45
C LEU A 67 -55.23 -7.75 -20.18
N HIS A 68 -55.23 -7.72 -21.52
CA HIS A 68 -54.12 -8.24 -22.31
C HIS A 68 -52.84 -7.44 -22.07
N ASN A 69 -52.92 -6.11 -22.07
CA ASN A 69 -51.77 -5.23 -21.82
C ASN A 69 -51.23 -5.44 -20.38
N VAL A 70 -52.10 -5.45 -19.36
CA VAL A 70 -51.70 -5.71 -17.96
C VAL A 70 -51.02 -7.06 -17.81
N LYS A 71 -51.47 -8.08 -18.55
CA LYS A 71 -50.82 -9.39 -18.55
C LYS A 71 -49.41 -9.32 -19.14
N ILE A 72 -49.22 -8.61 -20.25
CA ILE A 72 -47.90 -8.42 -20.88
C ILE A 72 -46.98 -7.65 -19.92
N ASP A 73 -47.44 -6.52 -19.39
CA ASP A 73 -46.67 -5.70 -18.46
C ASP A 73 -46.22 -6.52 -17.24
N ARG A 74 -47.10 -7.37 -16.70
CA ARG A 74 -46.78 -8.24 -15.57
C ARG A 74 -45.77 -9.32 -15.92
N MET A 75 -45.83 -9.89 -17.14
CA MET A 75 -44.82 -10.83 -17.62
C MET A 75 -43.45 -10.16 -17.75
N GLU A 76 -43.37 -8.96 -18.33
CA GLU A 76 -42.13 -8.20 -18.45
C GLU A 76 -41.52 -7.86 -17.07
N ILE A 77 -42.36 -7.47 -16.12
CA ILE A 77 -41.96 -7.24 -14.73
C ILE A 77 -41.36 -8.51 -14.13
N ASP A 78 -42.05 -9.65 -14.24
CA ASP A 78 -41.59 -10.91 -13.65
C ASP A 78 -40.29 -11.41 -14.30
N GLU A 79 -40.13 -11.25 -15.61
CA GLU A 79 -38.89 -11.54 -16.34
C GLU A 79 -37.73 -10.66 -15.87
N THR A 80 -37.96 -9.35 -15.72
CA THR A 80 -36.92 -8.43 -15.25
C THR A 80 -36.51 -8.74 -13.80
N LEU A 81 -37.48 -9.08 -12.95
CA LEU A 81 -37.21 -9.49 -11.57
C LEU A 81 -36.41 -10.81 -11.50
N ASN A 82 -36.71 -11.78 -12.38
CA ASN A 82 -35.91 -13.00 -12.53
C ASN A 82 -34.47 -12.67 -12.94
N GLU A 83 -34.29 -11.83 -13.96
CA GLU A 83 -32.96 -11.46 -14.46
C GLU A 83 -32.10 -10.83 -13.36
N ILE A 84 -32.67 -9.92 -12.57
CA ILE A 84 -31.97 -9.29 -11.45
C ILE A 84 -31.60 -10.34 -10.39
N ASN A 85 -32.53 -11.22 -10.03
CA ASN A 85 -32.28 -12.25 -9.02
C ASN A 85 -31.20 -13.26 -9.44
N ASP A 86 -31.24 -13.71 -10.70
CA ASP A 86 -30.24 -14.61 -11.28
C ASP A 86 -28.86 -13.92 -11.33
N TRP A 87 -28.84 -12.65 -11.72
CA TRP A 87 -27.62 -11.84 -11.72
C TRP A 87 -27.02 -11.72 -10.32
N ILE A 88 -27.83 -11.40 -9.29
CA ILE A 88 -27.35 -11.31 -7.90
C ILE A 88 -26.77 -12.65 -7.45
N THR A 89 -27.48 -13.75 -7.73
CA THR A 89 -27.06 -15.10 -7.33
C THR A 89 -25.72 -15.46 -7.97
N GLU A 90 -25.54 -15.24 -9.28
CA GLU A 90 -24.29 -15.48 -9.99
C GLU A 90 -23.14 -14.64 -9.42
N HIS A 91 -23.40 -13.37 -9.11
CA HIS A 91 -22.36 -12.44 -8.67
C HIS A 91 -22.00 -12.59 -7.19
N HIS A 92 -22.87 -13.15 -6.34
CA HIS A 92 -22.50 -13.57 -4.99
C HIS A 92 -21.39 -14.64 -5.00
N TYR A 93 -21.49 -15.63 -5.89
CA TYR A 93 -20.43 -16.64 -6.02
C TYR A 93 -19.10 -16.02 -6.47
N LYS A 94 -19.15 -15.13 -7.46
CA LYS A 94 -17.96 -14.40 -7.94
C LYS A 94 -17.37 -13.49 -6.86
N LEU A 95 -18.20 -12.80 -6.08
CA LEU A 95 -17.75 -11.94 -4.99
C LEU A 95 -16.94 -12.74 -3.96
N ASN A 96 -17.41 -13.93 -3.60
CA ASN A 96 -16.69 -14.83 -2.70
C ASN A 96 -15.38 -15.31 -3.32
N ASP A 97 -15.35 -15.69 -4.59
CA ASP A 97 -14.12 -16.14 -5.26
C ASP A 97 -13.06 -15.02 -5.34
N LEU A 98 -13.46 -13.79 -5.67
CA LEU A 98 -12.57 -12.63 -5.79
C LEU A 98 -11.99 -12.17 -4.44
N THR A 99 -12.67 -12.48 -3.34
CA THR A 99 -12.28 -12.02 -1.99
C THR A 99 -11.60 -13.10 -1.16
N ASN A 100 -11.70 -14.36 -1.59
CA ASN A 100 -10.97 -15.47 -1.00
C ASN A 100 -9.55 -15.58 -1.56
N ASN A 101 -8.61 -16.04 -0.72
CA ASN A 101 -7.23 -16.33 -1.09
C ASN A 101 -6.54 -15.14 -1.79
N LEU A 102 -6.32 -14.07 -1.03
CA LEU A 102 -5.61 -12.88 -1.51
C LEU A 102 -4.22 -13.24 -2.01
N SER A 103 -3.82 -12.66 -3.14
CA SER A 103 -2.62 -13.04 -3.87
C SER A 103 -1.60 -11.89 -3.95
N LEU A 104 -0.83 -11.80 -5.04
CA LEU A 104 0.17 -10.75 -5.27
C LEU A 104 -0.50 -9.41 -5.64
N ARG A 105 0.20 -8.30 -5.43
CA ARG A 105 -0.29 -6.93 -5.64
C ARG A 105 -1.04 -6.73 -6.96
N ASP A 106 -0.46 -7.16 -8.07
CA ASP A 106 -1.02 -6.90 -9.40
C ASP A 106 -2.30 -7.70 -9.66
N GLU A 107 -2.42 -8.90 -9.08
CA GLU A 107 -3.64 -9.70 -9.13
C GLU A 107 -4.73 -9.10 -8.24
N ASN A 108 -4.38 -8.62 -7.04
CA ASN A 108 -5.34 -7.95 -6.17
C ASN A 108 -5.82 -6.61 -6.75
N ARG A 109 -4.96 -5.87 -7.47
CA ARG A 109 -5.38 -4.68 -8.23
C ARG A 109 -6.41 -5.01 -9.32
N LYS A 110 -6.22 -6.13 -10.04
CA LYS A 110 -7.20 -6.61 -11.03
C LYS A 110 -8.51 -7.01 -10.37
N ARG A 111 -8.45 -7.74 -9.25
CA ARG A 111 -9.64 -8.11 -8.45
C ARG A 111 -10.38 -6.87 -7.95
N LEU A 112 -9.67 -5.86 -7.44
CA LEU A 112 -10.26 -4.60 -7.01
C LEU A 112 -10.95 -3.85 -8.16
N TYR A 113 -10.33 -3.83 -9.34
CA TYR A 113 -10.97 -3.27 -10.53
C TYR A 113 -12.27 -4.01 -10.89
N GLN A 114 -12.27 -5.34 -10.83
CA GLN A 114 -13.47 -6.15 -11.06
C GLN A 114 -14.58 -5.87 -10.03
N LEU A 115 -14.25 -5.73 -8.74
CA LEU A 115 -15.23 -5.33 -7.72
C LEU A 115 -15.80 -3.93 -7.96
N LYS A 116 -14.98 -2.98 -8.43
CA LYS A 116 -15.45 -1.64 -8.82
C LYS A 116 -16.38 -1.68 -10.04
N CYS A 117 -16.12 -2.56 -11.01
CA CYS A 117 -17.06 -2.83 -12.10
C CYS A 117 -18.40 -3.37 -11.57
N PHE A 118 -18.38 -4.35 -10.65
CA PHE A 118 -19.60 -4.87 -10.03
C PHE A 118 -20.39 -3.78 -9.31
N SER A 119 -19.72 -2.82 -8.66
CA SER A 119 -20.40 -1.69 -8.02
C SER A 119 -21.14 -0.81 -9.02
N ASN A 120 -20.60 -0.63 -10.22
CA ASN A 120 -21.30 0.09 -11.29
C ASN A 120 -22.49 -0.73 -11.82
N ASP A 121 -22.33 -2.04 -11.97
CA ASP A 121 -23.41 -2.92 -12.43
C ASP A 121 -24.58 -2.96 -11.44
N ILE A 122 -24.32 -2.98 -10.12
CA ILE A 122 -25.36 -2.84 -9.08
C ILE A 122 -26.14 -1.54 -9.27
N ASN A 123 -25.47 -0.42 -9.54
CA ASN A 123 -26.16 0.86 -9.75
C ASN A 123 -27.09 0.83 -10.97
N VAL A 124 -26.71 0.10 -12.03
CA VAL A 124 -27.56 -0.14 -13.20
C VAL A 124 -28.79 -0.97 -12.81
N LYS A 125 -28.61 -2.07 -12.07
CA LYS A 125 -29.73 -2.90 -11.60
C LYS A 125 -30.65 -2.17 -10.62
N GLN A 126 -30.10 -1.33 -9.74
CA GLN A 126 -30.86 -0.47 -8.84
C GLN A 126 -31.70 0.56 -9.60
N THR A 127 -31.15 1.15 -10.67
CA THR A 127 -31.89 2.07 -11.53
C THR A 127 -33.04 1.37 -12.24
N LEU A 128 -32.80 0.17 -12.77
CA LEU A 128 -33.83 -0.67 -13.40
C LEU A 128 -34.96 -1.00 -12.41
N LEU A 129 -34.60 -1.35 -11.18
CA LEU A 129 -35.57 -1.67 -10.12
C LEU A 129 -36.36 -0.42 -9.69
N ASN A 130 -35.73 0.75 -9.63
CA ASN A 130 -36.43 2.02 -9.40
C ASN A 130 -37.45 2.34 -10.52
N THR A 131 -37.12 2.06 -11.78
CA THR A 131 -38.06 2.23 -12.91
C THR A 131 -39.23 1.25 -12.83
N LEU A 132 -39.01 0.03 -12.35
CA LEU A 132 -40.08 -0.96 -12.13
C LEU A 132 -41.00 -0.54 -10.98
N LYS A 133 -40.47 0.09 -9.92
CA LYS A 133 -41.24 0.57 -8.78
C LYS A 133 -42.38 1.52 -9.19
N GLU A 134 -42.15 2.36 -10.20
CA GLU A 134 -43.17 3.29 -10.70
C GLU A 134 -44.33 2.58 -11.41
N LYS A 135 -44.11 1.36 -11.91
CA LYS A 135 -45.09 0.55 -12.65
C LYS A 135 -45.82 -0.48 -11.79
N ILE A 136 -45.31 -0.77 -10.60
CA ILE A 136 -45.79 -1.84 -9.73
C ILE A 136 -46.47 -1.24 -8.50
N LEU A 137 -47.77 -1.51 -8.35
CA LEU A 137 -48.51 -1.28 -7.11
C LEU A 137 -48.46 -2.56 -6.28
N ASP A 138 -47.86 -2.50 -5.09
CA ASP A 138 -47.80 -3.53 -4.06
C ASP A 138 -47.45 -4.94 -4.58
N ASN A 139 -46.15 -5.24 -4.68
CA ASN A 139 -45.66 -6.56 -5.07
C ASN A 139 -44.58 -7.05 -4.11
N ASP A 140 -44.94 -8.03 -3.27
CA ASP A 140 -44.04 -8.65 -2.29
C ASP A 140 -42.72 -9.12 -2.90
N ARG A 141 -42.75 -9.61 -4.15
CA ARG A 141 -41.56 -10.12 -4.85
C ARG A 141 -40.57 -9.01 -5.18
N PHE A 142 -41.08 -7.83 -5.52
CA PHE A 142 -40.26 -6.65 -5.77
C PHE A 142 -39.49 -6.27 -4.50
N ASP A 143 -40.19 -6.24 -3.35
CA ASP A 143 -39.59 -5.86 -2.07
C ASP A 143 -38.50 -6.85 -1.63
N ILE A 144 -38.74 -8.16 -1.83
CA ILE A 144 -37.74 -9.20 -1.56
C ILE A 144 -36.47 -8.97 -2.42
N ILE A 145 -36.62 -8.75 -3.72
CA ILE A 145 -35.46 -8.55 -4.61
C ILE A 145 -34.74 -7.24 -4.28
N GLN A 146 -35.48 -6.17 -3.96
CA GLN A 146 -34.90 -4.90 -3.51
C GLN A 146 -34.08 -5.08 -2.23
N GLN A 147 -34.57 -5.87 -1.28
CA GLN A 147 -33.83 -6.18 -0.06
C GLN A 147 -32.54 -6.95 -0.36
N ILE A 148 -32.63 -8.03 -1.14
CA ILE A 148 -31.47 -8.85 -1.52
C ILE A 148 -30.42 -8.01 -2.26
N LEU A 149 -30.85 -7.13 -3.16
CA LEU A 149 -29.93 -6.24 -3.89
C LEU A 149 -29.22 -5.26 -2.95
N ASN A 150 -29.92 -4.71 -1.96
CA ASN A 150 -29.35 -3.80 -0.96
C ASN A 150 -28.35 -4.53 -0.05
N GLU A 151 -28.67 -5.75 0.39
CA GLU A 151 -27.77 -6.60 1.17
C GLU A 151 -26.50 -6.93 0.38
N PHE A 152 -26.64 -7.31 -0.89
CA PHE A 152 -25.50 -7.56 -1.77
C PHE A 152 -24.65 -6.31 -2.03
N GLN A 153 -25.29 -5.14 -2.19
CA GLN A 153 -24.59 -3.86 -2.35
C GLN A 153 -23.73 -3.52 -1.14
N GLU A 154 -24.25 -3.73 0.07
CA GLU A 154 -23.51 -3.48 1.30
C GLU A 154 -22.36 -4.48 1.48
N GLU A 155 -22.59 -5.75 1.18
CA GLU A 155 -21.53 -6.78 1.21
C GLU A 155 -20.40 -6.44 0.24
N LEU A 156 -20.75 -6.06 -1.00
CA LEU A 156 -19.79 -5.64 -2.01
C LEU A 156 -19.00 -4.40 -1.55
N ARG A 157 -19.67 -3.42 -0.94
CA ARG A 157 -19.03 -2.20 -0.42
C ARG A 157 -17.99 -2.53 0.65
N ILE A 158 -18.35 -3.36 1.63
CA ILE A 158 -17.45 -3.78 2.71
C ILE A 158 -16.23 -4.52 2.12
N LYS A 159 -16.46 -5.50 1.26
CA LYS A 159 -15.38 -6.30 0.64
C LYS A 159 -14.48 -5.48 -0.27
N THR A 160 -15.04 -4.53 -1.03
CA THR A 160 -14.29 -3.61 -1.88
C THR A 160 -13.38 -2.70 -1.04
N ASN A 161 -13.91 -2.11 0.04
CA ASN A 161 -13.13 -1.26 0.93
C ASN A 161 -12.01 -2.03 1.61
N SER A 162 -12.30 -3.24 2.10
CA SER A 162 -11.31 -4.13 2.70
C SER A 162 -10.19 -4.49 1.73
N LEU A 163 -10.52 -4.85 0.48
CA LEU A 163 -9.52 -5.13 -0.55
C LEU A 163 -8.73 -3.89 -0.95
N GLU A 164 -9.36 -2.72 -0.99
CA GLU A 164 -8.69 -1.45 -1.30
C GLU A 164 -7.67 -1.06 -0.22
N GLU A 165 -8.05 -1.17 1.06
CA GLU A 165 -7.15 -0.95 2.19
C GLU A 165 -5.97 -1.93 2.17
N PHE A 166 -6.25 -3.20 1.89
CA PHE A 166 -5.24 -4.22 1.73
C PHE A 166 -4.25 -3.91 0.59
N VAL A 167 -4.74 -3.54 -0.60
CA VAL A 167 -3.88 -3.15 -1.74
C VAL A 167 -3.05 -1.91 -1.42
N ARG A 168 -3.62 -0.91 -0.74
CA ARG A 168 -2.87 0.29 -0.31
C ARG A 168 -1.74 -0.07 0.63
N THR A 169 -2.00 -0.94 1.60
CA THR A 169 -0.99 -1.38 2.57
C THR A 169 0.09 -2.23 1.90
N GLN A 170 -0.26 -3.10 0.94
CA GLN A 170 0.72 -3.83 0.12
C GLN A 170 1.67 -2.89 -0.63
N ILE A 171 1.13 -1.83 -1.25
CA ILE A 171 1.94 -0.81 -1.94
C ILE A 171 2.88 -0.12 -0.96
N PHE A 172 2.36 0.31 0.19
CA PHE A 172 3.15 0.98 1.21
C PHE A 172 4.34 0.13 1.69
N ILE A 173 4.13 -1.17 1.94
CA ILE A 173 5.18 -2.08 2.38
C ILE A 173 6.24 -2.29 1.28
N GLU A 174 5.82 -2.48 0.03
CA GLU A 174 6.76 -2.64 -1.08
C GLU A 174 7.60 -1.38 -1.31
N ASP A 175 6.99 -0.19 -1.26
CA ASP A 175 7.68 1.09 -1.39
C ASP A 175 8.63 1.33 -0.21
N SER A 176 8.18 1.04 1.02
CA SER A 176 9.00 1.14 2.24
C SER A 176 10.20 0.20 2.16
N LYS A 177 10.00 -1.06 1.74
CA LYS A 177 11.06 -2.04 1.53
C LYS A 177 12.09 -1.52 0.54
N GLN A 178 11.65 -1.03 -0.62
CA GLN A 178 12.54 -0.53 -1.66
C GLN A 178 13.38 0.65 -1.11
N PHE A 179 12.72 1.59 -0.46
CA PHE A 179 13.36 2.76 0.14
C PHE A 179 14.39 2.38 1.22
N ILE A 180 14.03 1.49 2.14
CA ILE A 180 14.92 1.02 3.21
C ILE A 180 16.13 0.31 2.62
N MET A 181 15.94 -0.58 1.64
CA MET A 181 17.02 -1.31 1.00
C MET A 181 17.97 -0.39 0.23
N GLU A 182 17.45 0.63 -0.46
CA GLU A 182 18.27 1.62 -1.17
C GLU A 182 19.08 2.48 -0.19
N LYS A 183 18.45 2.97 0.89
CA LYS A 183 19.16 3.71 1.95
C LYS A 183 20.22 2.85 2.64
N LEU A 184 19.89 1.60 2.99
CA LEU A 184 20.85 0.67 3.61
C LEU A 184 22.05 0.46 2.70
N LYS A 185 21.82 0.18 1.41
CA LYS A 185 22.89 0.03 0.43
C LYS A 185 23.76 1.29 0.35
N PHE A 186 23.13 2.46 0.28
CA PHE A 186 23.86 3.74 0.26
C PHE A 186 24.72 3.93 1.51
N LEU A 187 24.19 3.65 2.71
CA LEU A 187 24.94 3.73 3.96
C LEU A 187 26.11 2.75 4.00
N MET A 188 25.90 1.51 3.56
CA MET A 188 26.96 0.50 3.53
C MET A 188 28.06 0.84 2.52
N ASP A 189 27.69 1.35 1.33
CA ASP A 189 28.66 1.81 0.33
C ASP A 189 29.48 3.00 0.88
N ARG A 190 28.85 3.92 1.61
CA ARG A 190 29.54 5.06 2.25
C ARG A 190 30.44 4.62 3.40
N LEU A 191 29.99 3.68 4.22
CA LEU A 191 30.78 3.11 5.30
C LEU A 191 32.10 2.53 4.77
N SER A 192 32.05 1.80 3.65
CA SER A 192 33.24 1.19 3.04
C SER A 192 34.32 2.21 2.63
N LEU A 193 33.94 3.47 2.42
CA LEU A 193 34.87 4.57 2.11
C LEU A 193 35.50 5.15 3.38
N CYS A 194 34.84 5.01 4.52
CA CYS A 194 35.28 5.55 5.81
C CYS A 194 36.12 4.56 6.63
N THR A 195 36.10 3.27 6.29
CA THR A 195 36.93 2.22 6.93
C THR A 195 38.38 2.22 6.47
N LYS A 196 38.78 3.14 5.58
CA LYS A 196 40.19 3.32 5.23
C LYS A 196 40.94 3.96 6.38
N THR A 197 42.13 3.47 6.68
CA THR A 197 42.94 3.85 7.85
C THR A 197 44.24 4.57 7.46
N ASP A 198 44.41 4.89 6.18
CA ASP A 198 45.62 5.38 5.52
C ASP A 198 45.72 6.93 5.48
N CYS A 199 45.56 7.64 6.60
CA CYS A 199 45.49 9.10 6.60
C CYS A 199 46.01 9.76 7.90
N ASP A 200 46.13 11.10 7.89
CA ASP A 200 46.47 11.93 9.05
C ASP A 200 45.33 12.03 10.08
N LEU A 201 45.69 12.49 11.30
CA LEU A 201 44.77 12.59 12.44
C LEU A 201 43.49 13.37 12.12
N ASP A 202 43.61 14.53 11.45
CA ASP A 202 42.46 15.37 11.10
C ASP A 202 41.48 14.63 10.16
N THR A 203 42.01 13.85 9.21
CA THR A 203 41.19 13.03 8.31
C THR A 203 40.55 11.86 9.04
N LEU A 204 41.27 11.20 9.97
CA LEU A 204 40.70 10.12 10.80
C LEU A 204 39.57 10.63 11.70
N GLN A 205 39.75 11.79 12.33
CA GLN A 205 38.69 12.43 13.12
C GLN A 205 37.49 12.84 12.25
N SER A 206 37.73 13.38 11.05
CA SER A 206 36.66 13.70 10.10
C SER A 206 35.88 12.45 9.67
N ARG A 207 36.58 11.33 9.43
CA ARG A 207 35.95 10.03 9.12
C ARG A 207 35.17 9.49 10.31
N LEU A 208 35.71 9.58 11.52
CA LEU A 208 35.03 9.16 12.74
C LEU A 208 33.71 9.91 12.92
N ASN A 209 33.72 11.25 12.80
CA ASN A 209 32.51 12.07 12.89
C ASN A 209 31.45 11.64 11.85
N LYS A 210 31.88 11.34 10.62
CA LYS A 210 30.96 10.86 9.56
C LYS A 210 30.38 9.48 9.86
N ILE A 211 31.16 8.54 10.41
CA ILE A 211 30.63 7.23 10.79
C ILE A 211 29.64 7.38 11.97
N GLU A 212 29.91 8.29 12.90
CA GLU A 212 28.95 8.61 13.97
C GLU A 212 27.66 9.22 13.39
N GLU A 213 27.71 10.08 12.37
CA GLU A 213 26.53 10.53 11.61
C GLU A 213 25.76 9.36 10.98
N TYR A 214 26.46 8.43 10.31
CA TYR A 214 25.84 7.24 9.72
C TYR A 214 25.18 6.32 10.74
N LYS A 215 25.70 6.28 11.98
CA LYS A 215 25.06 5.56 13.09
C LYS A 215 23.66 6.14 13.37
N TYR A 216 23.54 7.46 13.49
CA TYR A 216 22.24 8.11 13.70
C TYR A 216 21.29 7.90 12.51
N GLU A 217 21.80 7.96 11.28
CA GLU A 217 21.00 7.68 10.09
C GLU A 217 20.46 6.23 10.08
N LEU A 218 21.27 5.26 10.50
CA LEU A 218 20.86 3.87 10.61
C LEU A 218 19.82 3.64 11.71
N GLU A 219 19.95 4.32 12.86
CA GLU A 219 18.95 4.28 13.94
C GLU A 219 17.58 4.83 13.46
N ASN A 220 17.59 5.92 12.70
CA ASN A 220 16.36 6.46 12.10
C ASN A 220 15.75 5.47 11.08
N LEU A 221 16.61 4.82 10.29
CA LEU A 221 16.17 3.84 9.30
C LEU A 221 15.57 2.59 9.94
N GLU A 222 16.07 2.17 11.09
CA GLU A 222 15.48 1.10 11.89
C GLU A 222 14.08 1.48 12.40
N GLN A 223 13.88 2.74 12.82
CA GLN A 223 12.54 3.21 13.22
C GLN A 223 11.56 3.16 12.04
N GLU A 224 11.99 3.61 10.85
CA GLU A 224 11.20 3.51 9.61
C GLU A 224 10.88 2.04 9.27
N PHE A 225 11.86 1.14 9.44
CA PHE A 225 11.68 -0.30 9.27
C PHE A 225 10.64 -0.88 10.25
N ASN A 226 10.73 -0.53 11.53
CA ASN A 226 9.79 -1.01 12.56
C ASN A 226 8.36 -0.55 12.27
N GLN A 227 8.16 0.69 11.82
CA GLN A 227 6.85 1.17 11.37
C GLN A 227 6.32 0.35 10.18
N SER A 228 7.17 0.06 9.19
CA SER A 228 6.80 -0.79 8.06
C SER A 228 6.46 -2.23 8.50
N TYR A 229 7.19 -2.75 9.48
CA TYR A 229 6.95 -4.06 10.06
C TYR A 229 5.62 -4.13 10.82
N GLU A 230 5.24 -3.09 11.57
CA GLU A 230 3.92 -2.99 12.21
C GLU A 230 2.78 -3.04 11.18
N GLN A 231 2.90 -2.29 10.08
CA GLN A 231 1.93 -2.33 8.99
C GLN A 231 1.85 -3.72 8.33
N TYR A 232 2.99 -4.40 8.22
CA TYR A 232 3.02 -5.78 7.76
C TYR A 232 2.30 -6.75 8.70
N GLN A 233 2.44 -6.60 10.02
CA GLN A 233 1.72 -7.44 10.98
C GLN A 233 0.21 -7.33 10.81
N LEU A 234 -0.31 -6.12 10.56
CA LEU A 234 -1.72 -5.92 10.24
C LEU A 234 -2.15 -6.64 8.95
N ILE A 235 -1.30 -6.67 7.92
CA ILE A 235 -1.58 -7.42 6.69
C ILE A 235 -1.65 -8.92 6.94
N ILE A 236 -0.77 -9.49 7.78
CA ILE A 236 -0.73 -10.93 8.05
C ILE A 236 -2.05 -11.44 8.64
N GLU A 237 -2.79 -10.58 9.34
CA GLU A 237 -4.10 -10.89 9.90
C GLU A 237 -5.20 -11.02 8.84
N PHE A 238 -4.95 -10.54 7.61
CA PHE A 238 -5.86 -10.80 6.48
C PHE A 238 -5.79 -12.27 6.03
N ASN A 239 -6.80 -12.69 5.27
CA ASN A 239 -6.94 -14.02 4.70
C ASN A 239 -5.97 -14.26 3.51
N LEU A 240 -4.67 -14.07 3.79
CA LEU A 240 -3.56 -14.24 2.88
C LEU A 240 -3.31 -15.72 2.58
N ASN A 241 -2.85 -16.00 1.36
CA ASN A 241 -2.26 -17.30 1.06
C ASN A 241 -1.00 -17.53 1.92
N SER A 242 -0.89 -18.73 2.50
CA SER A 242 0.28 -19.21 3.27
C SER A 242 1.64 -18.93 2.60
N THR A 243 1.75 -19.10 1.28
CA THR A 243 2.98 -18.83 0.52
C THR A 243 3.37 -17.35 0.55
N ILE A 244 2.39 -16.46 0.49
CA ILE A 244 2.61 -15.01 0.45
C ILE A 244 2.99 -14.51 1.84
N LYS A 245 2.31 -15.02 2.86
CA LYS A 245 2.67 -14.76 4.27
C LYS A 245 4.14 -15.14 4.53
N LEU A 246 4.57 -16.31 4.07
CA LEU A 246 5.96 -16.76 4.19
C LEU A 246 6.93 -15.85 3.42
N ASN A 247 6.59 -15.44 2.19
CA ASN A 247 7.45 -14.56 1.39
C ASN A 247 7.67 -13.20 2.08
N TYR A 248 6.60 -12.55 2.56
CA TYR A 248 6.75 -11.31 3.31
C TYR A 248 7.56 -11.52 4.59
N GLN A 249 7.32 -12.62 5.33
CA GLN A 249 8.06 -12.92 6.55
C GLN A 249 9.56 -13.04 6.27
N GLN A 250 9.95 -13.84 5.28
CA GLN A 250 11.34 -14.01 4.87
C GLN A 250 11.98 -12.69 4.43
N ASN A 251 11.24 -11.83 3.71
CA ASN A 251 11.73 -10.52 3.30
C ASN A 251 12.05 -9.61 4.49
N PHE A 252 11.16 -9.56 5.49
CA PHE A 252 11.37 -8.74 6.69
C PHE A 252 12.51 -9.30 7.55
N GLU A 253 12.61 -10.62 7.69
CA GLU A 253 13.75 -11.28 8.36
C GLU A 253 15.08 -10.94 7.67
N GLN A 254 15.13 -10.94 6.33
CA GLN A 254 16.31 -10.54 5.58
C GLN A 254 16.68 -9.07 5.78
N MET A 255 15.69 -8.16 5.75
CA MET A 255 15.93 -6.74 5.99
C MET A 255 16.45 -6.49 7.41
N HIS A 256 15.86 -7.13 8.42
CA HIS A 256 16.31 -7.05 9.80
C HIS A 256 17.77 -7.50 9.94
N LEU A 257 18.13 -8.63 9.32
CA LEU A 257 19.50 -9.14 9.34
C LEU A 257 20.49 -8.15 8.70
N VAL A 258 20.11 -7.47 7.62
CA VAL A 258 20.96 -6.47 6.97
C VAL A 258 21.15 -5.24 7.86
N ILE A 259 20.09 -4.77 8.52
CA ILE A 259 20.17 -3.65 9.49
C ILE A 259 21.12 -4.02 10.63
N ASP A 260 20.95 -5.20 11.23
CA ASP A 260 21.81 -5.66 12.33
C ASP A 260 23.29 -5.77 11.92
N ASN A 261 23.56 -6.34 10.74
CA ASN A 261 24.90 -6.40 10.19
C ASN A 261 25.49 -5.00 9.96
N GLY A 262 24.67 -4.05 9.48
CA GLY A 262 25.06 -2.65 9.31
C GLY A 262 25.47 -2.02 10.64
N LYS A 263 24.68 -2.22 11.69
CA LYS A 263 24.98 -1.71 13.05
C LYS A 263 26.31 -2.25 13.56
N GLN A 264 26.49 -3.57 13.50
CA GLN A 264 27.74 -4.21 13.95
C GLN A 264 28.96 -3.69 13.17
N THR A 265 28.80 -3.45 11.87
CA THR A 265 29.90 -2.94 11.03
C THR A 265 30.24 -1.48 11.38
N ILE A 266 29.23 -0.63 11.61
CA ILE A 266 29.41 0.74 12.11
C ILE A 266 30.11 0.75 13.46
N GLU A 267 29.63 -0.05 14.43
CA GLU A 267 30.22 -0.12 15.76
C GLU A 267 31.68 -0.54 15.73
N ARG A 268 32.01 -1.56 14.93
CA ARG A 268 33.39 -1.99 14.73
C ARG A 268 34.25 -0.88 14.13
N ALA A 269 33.76 -0.21 13.08
CA ALA A 269 34.50 0.88 12.43
C ALA A 269 34.74 2.07 13.37
N ILE A 270 33.75 2.42 14.22
CA ILE A 270 33.91 3.46 15.24
C ILE A 270 35.00 3.08 16.24
N LEU A 271 35.00 1.84 16.74
CA LEU A 271 36.02 1.36 17.68
C LEU A 271 37.42 1.38 17.07
N GLU A 272 37.55 0.90 15.84
CA GLU A 272 38.82 0.89 15.10
C GLU A 272 39.36 2.31 14.87
N LEU A 273 38.51 3.23 14.39
CA LEU A 273 38.92 4.63 14.17
C LEU A 273 39.26 5.36 15.47
N LYS A 274 38.51 5.12 16.56
CA LYS A 274 38.82 5.69 17.88
C LYS A 274 40.18 5.22 18.37
N HIS A 275 40.45 3.93 18.28
CA HIS A 275 41.74 3.35 18.64
C HIS A 275 42.89 3.94 17.81
N LEU A 276 42.70 4.13 16.50
CA LEU A 276 43.70 4.77 15.65
C LEU A 276 43.93 6.24 16.01
N CYS A 277 42.86 7.00 16.29
CA CYS A 277 42.98 8.37 16.75
C CYS A 277 43.76 8.47 18.07
N ASP A 278 43.54 7.53 19.00
CA ASP A 278 44.26 7.48 20.27
C ASP A 278 45.76 7.19 20.06
N ILE A 279 46.11 6.22 19.21
CA ILE A 279 47.50 5.93 18.84
C ILE A 279 48.17 7.18 18.25
N TRP A 280 47.48 7.85 17.32
CA TRP A 280 47.94 9.08 16.71
C TRP A 280 48.20 10.20 17.72
N TYR A 281 47.27 10.39 18.65
CA TYR A 281 47.40 11.41 19.68
C TYR A 281 48.62 11.15 20.58
N GLN A 282 48.86 9.89 20.96
CA GLN A 282 50.04 9.51 21.71
C GLN A 282 51.32 9.75 20.90
N TYR A 283 51.38 9.29 19.65
CA TYR A 283 52.53 9.53 18.77
C TYR A 283 52.84 11.02 18.63
N GLU A 284 51.84 11.86 18.35
CA GLU A 284 52.04 13.30 18.16
C GLU A 284 52.54 13.97 19.45
N LYS A 285 52.01 13.57 20.61
CA LYS A 285 52.45 14.06 21.92
C LYS A 285 53.90 13.67 22.22
N HIS A 286 54.27 12.41 21.98
CA HIS A 286 55.63 11.92 22.17
C HIS A 286 56.60 12.59 21.20
N ASN A 287 56.22 12.72 19.92
CA ASN A 287 57.02 13.34 18.89
C ASN A 287 57.28 14.83 19.18
N LYS A 288 56.25 15.60 19.54
CA LYS A 288 56.39 17.02 19.95
C LYS A 288 57.35 17.18 21.13
N THR A 289 57.25 16.30 22.14
CA THR A 289 58.13 16.32 23.31
C THR A 289 59.57 16.00 22.94
N PHE A 290 59.77 15.00 22.07
CA PHE A 290 61.10 14.60 21.59
C PHE A 290 61.75 15.68 20.74
N VAL A 291 61.02 16.26 19.78
CA VAL A 291 61.48 17.36 18.92
C VAL A 291 61.84 18.60 19.75
N SER A 292 61.02 18.96 20.73
CA SER A 292 61.31 20.11 21.61
C SER A 292 62.60 19.89 22.40
N TRP A 293 62.80 18.69 22.95
CA TRP A 293 64.03 18.34 23.65
C TRP A 293 65.25 18.37 22.71
N LEU A 294 65.11 17.81 21.50
CA LEU A 294 66.19 17.76 20.52
C LEU A 294 66.63 19.17 20.12
N ASN A 295 65.69 20.06 19.80
CA ASN A 295 66.00 21.46 19.49
C ASN A 295 66.59 22.21 20.69
N GLN A 296 66.10 21.97 21.91
CA GLN A 296 66.66 22.60 23.12
C GLN A 296 68.11 22.15 23.34
N THR A 297 68.38 20.84 23.24
CA THR A 297 69.70 20.25 23.43
C THR A 297 70.68 20.72 22.35
N GLU A 298 70.25 20.78 21.09
CA GLU A 298 71.05 21.35 19.99
C GLU A 298 71.41 22.81 20.26
N ASN A 299 70.47 23.63 20.74
CA ASN A 299 70.73 25.03 21.09
C ASN A 299 71.68 25.15 22.29
N GLU A 300 71.48 24.34 23.33
CA GLU A 300 72.34 24.29 24.51
C GLU A 300 73.77 23.88 24.14
N LEU A 301 73.94 22.82 23.34
CA LEU A 301 75.23 22.38 22.81
C LEU A 301 75.89 23.46 21.94
N THR A 302 75.14 24.08 21.03
CA THR A 302 75.67 25.15 20.17
C THR A 302 76.13 26.36 20.99
N SER A 303 75.35 26.75 22.00
CA SER A 303 75.70 27.85 22.91
C SER A 303 76.88 27.51 23.82
N PHE A 304 76.98 26.26 24.29
CA PHE A 304 78.07 25.75 25.09
C PHE A 304 79.39 25.72 24.30
N ILE A 305 79.37 25.21 23.06
CA ILE A 305 80.52 25.22 22.14
C ILE A 305 80.96 26.65 21.79
N ALA A 306 80.02 27.59 21.69
CA ALA A 306 80.34 29.00 21.42
C ALA A 306 80.95 29.74 22.63
N THR A 307 80.75 29.25 23.85
CA THR A 307 81.16 29.93 25.10
C THR A 307 82.36 29.29 25.80
N ASN A 308 82.56 27.98 25.66
CA ASN A 308 83.67 27.24 26.26
C ASN A 308 84.69 26.81 25.20
N ASN A 309 85.92 27.32 25.30
CA ASN A 309 87.07 26.93 24.46
C ASN A 309 88.15 26.15 25.22
N ASP A 310 87.95 25.85 26.51
CA ASP A 310 88.96 25.22 27.36
C ASP A 310 88.47 23.89 27.98
N ASP A 311 89.39 22.92 28.06
CA ASP A 311 89.23 21.56 28.62
C ASP A 311 89.09 21.57 30.15
N ASP A 312 88.06 22.23 30.68
CA ASP A 312 87.80 22.29 32.12
C ASP A 312 86.94 21.11 32.62
N GLU A 313 87.13 20.72 33.89
CA GLU A 313 86.42 19.63 34.59
C GLU A 313 84.88 19.77 34.52
N TYR A 314 84.40 21.01 34.43
CA TYR A 314 83.00 21.39 34.22
C TYR A 314 82.46 20.91 32.85
N THR A 315 83.29 20.90 31.81
CA THR A 315 82.94 20.41 30.47
C THR A 315 82.71 18.92 30.47
N ILE A 316 83.54 18.16 31.21
CA ILE A 316 83.41 16.71 31.35
C ILE A 316 82.16 16.36 32.14
N GLU A 317 81.87 17.08 33.23
CA GLU A 317 80.66 16.85 34.04
C GLU A 317 79.37 17.15 33.27
N TYR A 318 79.33 18.24 32.49
CA TYR A 318 78.20 18.58 31.63
C TYR A 318 77.98 17.54 30.51
N LEU A 319 79.06 17.06 29.86
CA LEU A 319 78.97 16.02 28.84
C LEU A 319 78.51 14.67 29.42
N ASN A 320 78.91 14.33 30.65
CA ASN A 320 78.43 13.12 31.32
C ASN A 320 76.94 13.21 31.67
N GLN A 321 76.44 14.37 32.12
CA GLN A 321 75.02 14.60 32.37
C GLN A 321 74.19 14.56 31.07
N LEU A 322 74.73 15.10 29.97
CA LEU A 322 74.14 14.95 28.63
C LEU A 322 74.08 13.49 28.19
N SER A 323 75.14 12.71 28.41
CA SER A 323 75.18 11.29 28.06
C SER A 323 74.13 10.46 28.82
N GLU A 324 73.89 10.75 30.10
CA GLU A 324 72.84 10.10 30.89
C GLU A 324 71.44 10.49 30.40
N ASN A 325 71.22 11.77 30.08
CA ASN A 325 69.96 12.26 29.49
C ASN A 325 69.68 11.66 28.10
N ILE A 326 70.70 11.40 27.28
CA ILE A 326 70.58 10.74 25.98
C ILE A 326 70.08 9.30 26.16
N SER A 327 70.54 8.56 27.17
CA SER A 327 70.10 7.17 27.41
C SER A 327 68.60 7.04 27.72
N ASP A 328 68.02 8.01 28.44
CA ASP A 328 66.58 8.03 28.68
C ASP A 328 65.77 8.46 27.44
N LYS A 329 66.39 9.20 26.53
CA LYS A 329 65.79 9.60 25.25
C LYS A 329 65.86 8.51 24.19
N ASP A 330 66.84 7.62 24.24
CA ASP A 330 66.85 6.36 23.46
C ASP A 330 65.58 5.53 23.70
N LYS A 331 65.09 5.48 24.96
CA LYS A 331 63.84 4.77 25.27
C LYS A 331 62.63 5.46 24.64
N GLN A 332 62.60 6.78 24.62
CA GLN A 332 61.52 7.55 23.97
C GLN A 332 61.57 7.41 22.44
N LEU A 333 62.76 7.35 21.83
CA LEU A 333 62.93 7.10 20.40
C LEU A 333 62.44 5.70 20.04
N LYS A 334 62.78 4.67 20.82
CA LYS A 334 62.25 3.31 20.63
C LYS A 334 60.72 3.25 20.73
N GLN A 335 60.12 3.98 21.66
CA GLN A 335 58.66 4.08 21.75
C GLN A 335 58.06 4.75 20.51
N LEU A 336 58.71 5.78 19.95
CA LEU A 336 58.28 6.39 18.70
C LEU A 336 58.41 5.45 17.50
N GLU A 337 59.47 4.63 17.45
CA GLU A 337 59.65 3.58 16.44
C GLU A 337 58.60 2.46 16.58
N GLU A 338 58.20 2.10 17.81
CA GLU A 338 57.11 1.14 18.08
C GLU A 338 55.75 1.69 17.62
N PHE A 339 55.45 2.95 17.94
CA PHE A 339 54.26 3.62 17.41
C PHE A 339 54.31 3.66 15.89
N GLU A 340 55.44 4.02 15.30
CA GLU A 340 55.62 4.06 13.85
C GLU A 340 55.47 2.68 13.20
N SER A 341 55.87 1.59 13.87
CA SER A 341 55.60 0.22 13.38
C SER A 341 54.11 -0.12 13.39
N LEU A 342 53.38 0.24 14.45
CA LEU A 342 51.92 0.06 14.54
C LEU A 342 51.17 0.90 13.50
N ILE A 343 51.80 1.99 13.07
CA ILE A 343 51.32 2.97 12.12
C ILE A 343 51.66 2.55 10.66
N ASN A 344 52.85 2.00 10.42
CA ASN A 344 53.34 1.57 9.11
C ASN A 344 52.58 0.36 8.56
N ASP A 345 51.97 -0.46 9.42
CA ASP A 345 51.01 -1.49 9.02
C ASP A 345 49.79 -0.91 8.26
N TYR A 346 49.58 0.42 8.31
CA TYR A 346 48.52 1.16 7.64
C TYR A 346 49.01 2.11 6.51
N ASP A 347 50.25 1.96 6.04
CA ASP A 347 50.83 2.59 4.83
C ASP A 347 50.90 4.14 4.83
N TRP A 348 51.47 4.74 5.89
CA TRP A 348 51.59 6.20 6.05
C TRP A 348 52.95 6.75 5.56
N SER A 349 53.12 6.75 4.24
CA SER A 349 54.34 7.19 3.53
C SER A 349 54.91 8.57 3.90
N ARG A 350 54.12 9.47 4.51
CA ARG A 350 54.58 10.81 4.92
C ARG A 350 55.35 10.86 6.25
N GLN A 351 55.23 9.86 7.12
CA GLN A 351 55.79 9.92 8.49
C GLN A 351 56.97 9.01 8.75
N ALA A 352 57.08 7.89 8.02
CA ALA A 352 58.32 7.13 7.90
C ALA A 352 59.52 8.06 7.59
N HIS A 353 59.26 9.15 6.86
CA HIS A 353 60.25 10.19 6.59
C HIS A 353 60.58 11.06 7.81
N ASN A 354 59.61 11.43 8.65
CA ASN A 354 59.82 12.30 9.80
C ASN A 354 60.57 11.61 10.94
N THR A 355 60.24 10.37 11.26
CA THR A 355 60.96 9.61 12.31
C THR A 355 62.35 9.21 11.83
N SER A 356 62.52 8.88 10.54
CA SER A 356 63.84 8.68 9.93
C SER A 356 64.71 9.95 10.01
N ILE A 357 64.15 11.13 9.72
CA ILE A 357 64.87 12.41 9.87
C ILE A 357 65.23 12.67 11.34
N LEU A 358 64.33 12.37 12.28
CA LEU A 358 64.61 12.53 13.71
C LEU A 358 65.69 11.57 14.19
N ARG A 359 65.70 10.34 13.70
CA ARG A 359 66.74 9.35 13.95
C ARG A 359 68.08 9.79 13.38
N GLU A 360 68.11 10.30 12.16
CA GLU A 360 69.33 10.86 11.55
C GLU A 360 69.86 12.05 12.36
N ARG A 361 68.99 12.98 12.78
CA ARG A 361 69.38 14.13 13.62
C ARG A 361 69.84 13.75 15.03
N TYR A 362 69.31 12.66 15.57
CA TYR A 362 69.67 12.18 16.91
C TYR A 362 70.99 11.38 16.93
N LEU A 363 71.33 10.72 15.82
CA LEU A 363 72.58 9.95 15.67
C LEU A 363 73.79 10.81 15.26
N LEU A 364 73.55 12.03 14.79
CA LEU A 364 74.55 13.06 14.50
C LEU A 364 74.86 13.88 15.76
#